data_AF-A0A940IVE1-F1
#
_entry.id   AF-A0A940IVE1-F1
#
_cell.length_a   1.000
_cell.length_b   1.000
_cell.length_c   1.000
_cell.angle_alpha   90.00
_cell.angle_beta   90.00
_cell.angle_gamma   90.00
#
_symmetry.space_group_name_H-M   'P 1'
#
loop_
_entity.id
_entity.type
_entity.pdbx_description
1 polymer ?
#
loop_
_entity_poly.entity_id
_entity_poly.type
_entity_poly.pdbx_seq_one_letter_code
_entity_poly.pdbx_strand_id
1 'polypeptide(L)'
;MPSLVLSSNAISQNQLTAEQQKVAEVYASYVSNQAFVTLCSKLDKVNDYEVLFKFWTSRDLQGIEQGKMILSHHYSSQNIEIDEVFKWKIDAEKNYFNASSKNEKIVACKNLLTSITNSGS
;
A
#
# COMPACT_ATOMS: atom_id res chain seq x y z
N MET A 1 12.09 9.50 -12.09
CA MET A 1 11.34 8.36 -11.54
C MET A 1 10.63 7.67 -12.69
N PRO A 2 10.95 6.41 -13.04
CA PRO A 2 10.17 5.70 -14.03
C PRO A 2 8.90 5.19 -13.34
N SER A 3 7.76 5.73 -13.78
CA SER A 3 6.45 5.21 -13.46
C SER A 3 6.35 3.78 -14.01
N LEU A 4 6.11 2.80 -13.14
CA LEU A 4 5.66 1.47 -13.54
C LEU A 4 4.21 1.60 -14.00
N VAL A 5 4.04 2.19 -15.19
CA VAL A 5 2.82 2.01 -15.98
C VAL A 5 2.82 0.54 -16.36
N LEU A 6 2.03 -0.25 -15.65
CA LEU A 6 1.69 -1.62 -16.06
C LEU A 6 1.25 -1.54 -17.51
N SER A 7 2.08 -2.08 -18.39
CA SER A 7 1.89 -2.06 -19.82
C SER A 7 0.52 -2.64 -20.14
N SER A 8 -0.33 -1.79 -20.73
CA SER A 8 -1.52 -2.13 -21.46
C SER A 8 -1.29 -3.39 -22.29
N ASN A 9 -2.03 -4.45 -21.97
CA ASN A 9 -2.60 -5.45 -22.89
C ASN A 9 -2.79 -6.81 -22.18
N ALA A 10 -3.78 -6.88 -21.30
CA ALA A 10 -4.63 -8.05 -21.11
C ALA A 10 -5.79 -7.68 -20.17
N ILE A 11 -7.01 -7.63 -20.71
CA ILE A 11 -8.30 -7.86 -20.03
C ILE A 11 -8.64 -6.91 -18.85
N SER A 12 -9.36 -5.83 -19.14
CA SER A 12 -10.54 -5.45 -18.36
C SER A 12 -11.34 -4.38 -19.12
N GLN A 13 -12.57 -4.72 -19.51
CA GLN A 13 -13.57 -3.75 -19.98
C GLN A 13 -14.15 -2.90 -18.82
N ASN A 14 -13.75 -3.16 -17.58
CA ASN A 14 -14.19 -2.43 -16.38
C ASN A 14 -13.01 -1.70 -15.75
N GLN A 15 -12.61 -0.59 -16.37
CA GLN A 15 -11.78 0.39 -15.68
C GLN A 15 -12.56 0.91 -14.46
N LEU A 16 -11.88 1.02 -13.32
CA LEU A 16 -12.46 1.67 -12.16
C LEU A 16 -12.78 3.13 -12.50
N THR A 17 -13.89 3.65 -11.99
CA THR A 17 -14.12 5.10 -12.06
C THR A 17 -13.06 5.84 -11.23
N ALA A 18 -12.85 7.14 -11.51
CA ALA A 18 -11.90 7.94 -10.74
C ALA A 18 -12.19 7.93 -9.22
N GLU A 19 -13.48 7.88 -8.85
CA GLU A 19 -13.90 7.78 -7.45
C GLU A 19 -13.58 6.40 -6.86
N GLN A 20 -13.89 5.32 -7.58
CA GLN A 20 -13.53 3.96 -7.17
C GLN A 20 -12.01 3.79 -7.05
N GLN A 21 -11.25 4.40 -7.96
CA GLN A 21 -9.80 4.37 -7.92
C GLN A 21 -9.26 5.08 -6.68
N LYS A 22 -9.79 6.26 -6.32
CA LYS A 22 -9.41 6.97 -5.10
C LYS A 22 -9.67 6.14 -3.83
N VAL A 23 -10.80 5.46 -3.76
CA VAL A 23 -11.14 4.59 -2.61
C VAL A 23 -10.28 3.31 -2.61
N ALA A 24 -10.02 2.73 -3.78
CA ALA A 24 -9.11 1.58 -3.92
C ALA A 24 -7.67 1.90 -3.51
N GLU A 25 -7.21 3.13 -3.77
CA GLU A 25 -5.87 3.61 -3.39
C GLU A 25 -5.69 3.66 -1.86
N VAL A 26 -6.75 3.92 -1.09
CA VAL A 26 -6.71 3.84 0.39
C VAL A 26 -6.31 2.43 0.84
N TYR A 27 -6.96 1.41 0.29
CA TYR A 27 -6.65 0.02 0.64
C TYR A 27 -5.27 -0.42 0.11
N ALA A 28 -4.90 -0.02 -1.11
CA ALA A 28 -3.57 -0.28 -1.65
C ALA A 28 -2.45 0.39 -0.83
N SER A 29 -2.74 1.53 -0.21
CA SER A 29 -1.85 2.23 0.73
C SER A 29 -1.81 1.53 2.08
N TYR A 30 -2.94 1.02 2.59
CA TYR A 30 -2.99 0.21 3.80
C TYR A 30 -2.05 -1.00 3.73
N VAL A 31 -2.13 -1.77 2.63
CA VAL A 31 -1.29 -2.96 2.41
C VAL A 31 0.20 -2.60 2.36
N SER A 32 0.56 -1.55 1.62
CA SER A 32 1.95 -1.12 1.52
C SER A 32 2.49 -0.61 2.86
N ASN A 33 1.71 0.26 3.53
CA ASN A 33 2.09 0.84 4.82
C ASN A 33 2.25 -0.23 5.90
N GLN A 34 1.40 -1.26 5.93
CA GLN A 34 1.55 -2.39 6.86
C GLN A 34 2.90 -3.11 6.70
N ALA A 35 3.31 -3.37 5.46
CA ALA A 35 4.58 -4.01 5.16
C ALA A 35 5.76 -3.12 5.58
N PHE A 36 5.73 -1.83 5.24
CA PHE A 36 6.78 -0.90 5.61
C PHE A 36 6.88 -0.65 7.12
N VAL A 37 5.77 -0.54 7.85
CA VAL A 37 5.78 -0.41 9.32
C VAL A 37 6.52 -1.57 9.96
N THR A 38 6.26 -2.80 9.49
CA THR A 38 6.92 -4.02 9.97
C THR A 38 8.43 -4.04 9.67
N LEU A 39 8.84 -3.45 8.55
CA LEU A 39 10.25 -3.38 8.15
C LEU A 39 10.98 -2.25 8.90
N CYS A 40 10.34 -1.10 9.06
CA CYS A 40 10.89 0.08 9.72
C CYS A 40 11.00 -0.10 11.24
N SER A 41 10.07 -0.81 11.88
CA SER A 41 10.16 -1.14 13.32
C SER A 41 11.38 -2.00 13.66
N LYS A 42 11.97 -2.70 12.68
CA LYS A 42 13.20 -3.49 12.84
C LYS A 42 14.48 -2.69 12.65
N LEU A 43 14.41 -1.52 12.00
CA LEU A 43 15.59 -0.70 11.72
C LEU A 43 15.87 0.35 12.77
N ASP A 44 14.83 0.87 13.42
CA ASP A 44 14.95 1.91 14.43
C ASP A 44 13.95 1.65 15.57
N LYS A 45 14.26 2.12 16.79
CA LYS A 45 13.42 1.95 18.00
C LYS A 45 12.18 2.85 18.02
N VAL A 46 11.64 3.17 16.85
CA VAL A 46 10.49 4.07 16.74
C VAL A 46 9.24 3.22 16.94
N ASN A 47 8.86 3.04 18.21
CA ASN A 47 7.55 2.50 18.61
C ASN A 47 6.39 3.30 17.98
N ASP A 48 6.65 4.51 17.50
CA ASP A 48 5.65 5.42 16.94
C ASP A 48 5.10 4.94 15.58
N TYR A 49 5.83 4.12 14.81
CA TYR A 49 5.33 3.63 13.50
C TYR A 49 4.06 2.78 13.65
N GLU A 50 4.08 1.82 14.57
CA GLU A 50 2.93 0.93 14.80
C GLU A 50 1.74 1.68 15.41
N VAL A 51 2.02 2.64 16.31
CA VAL A 51 0.98 3.47 16.94
C VAL A 51 0.31 4.38 15.91
N LEU A 52 1.08 5.08 15.08
CA LEU A 52 0.56 5.96 14.04
C LEU A 52 -0.19 5.18 12.96
N PHE A 53 0.32 4.00 12.58
CA PHE A 53 -0.38 3.13 11.64
C PHE A 53 -1.72 2.64 12.18
N LYS A 54 -1.79 2.25 13.45
CA LYS A 54 -3.07 1.90 14.11
C LYS A 54 -4.04 3.08 14.13
N PHE A 55 -3.55 4.27 14.48
CA PHE A 55 -4.37 5.48 14.49
C PHE A 55 -4.94 5.80 13.10
N TRP A 56 -4.10 5.80 12.07
CA TRP A 56 -4.54 6.01 10.68
C TRP A 56 -5.55 4.96 10.23
N THR A 57 -5.27 3.68 10.47
CA THR A 57 -6.17 2.56 10.13
C THR A 57 -7.53 2.73 10.79
N SER A 58 -7.58 3.17 12.05
CA SER A 58 -8.84 3.38 12.77
C SER A 58 -9.67 4.54 12.23
N ARG A 59 -9.02 5.58 11.68
CA ARG A 59 -9.70 6.73 11.07
C ARG A 59 -10.27 6.41 9.70
N ASP A 60 -9.61 5.55 8.93
CA ASP A 60 -9.96 5.25 7.54
C ASP A 60 -10.48 3.82 7.34
N LEU A 61 -11.03 3.21 8.40
CA LEU A 61 -11.50 1.82 8.37
C LEU A 61 -12.53 1.58 7.26
N GLN A 62 -13.45 2.53 7.08
CA GLN A 62 -14.46 2.46 6.02
C GLN A 62 -13.84 2.51 4.62
N GLY A 63 -12.87 3.40 4.37
CA GLY A 63 -12.18 3.50 3.09
C GLY A 63 -11.36 2.25 2.78
N ILE A 64 -10.74 1.66 3.80
CA ILE A 64 -10.00 0.39 3.72
C ILE A 64 -10.94 -0.75 3.31
N GLU A 65 -12.09 -0.90 3.96
CA GLU A 65 -13.06 -1.95 3.65
C GLU A 65 -13.67 -1.78 2.25
N GLN A 66 -14.06 -0.55 1.90
CA GLN A 66 -14.61 -0.24 0.58
C GLN A 66 -13.59 -0.42 -0.54
N GLY A 67 -12.35 0.03 -0.32
CA GLY A 67 -11.25 -0.17 -1.26
C GLY A 67 -10.93 -1.64 -1.47
N LYS A 68 -10.98 -2.46 -0.41
CA LYS A 68 -10.86 -3.92 -0.51
C LYS A 68 -11.97 -4.52 -1.37
N MET A 69 -13.22 -4.15 -1.14
CA MET A 69 -14.36 -4.65 -1.93
C MET A 69 -14.23 -4.28 -3.41
N ILE A 70 -13.91 -3.02 -3.71
CA ILE A 70 -13.73 -2.53 -5.08
C ILE A 70 -12.65 -3.31 -5.81
N LEU A 71 -11.47 -3.44 -5.20
CA LEU A 71 -10.36 -4.16 -5.82
C LEU A 71 -10.67 -5.67 -5.93
N SER A 72 -11.37 -6.25 -4.96
CA SER A 72 -11.69 -7.68 -4.99
C SER A 72 -12.63 -8.00 -6.15
N HIS A 73 -13.62 -7.13 -6.37
CA HIS A 73 -14.51 -7.23 -7.53
C HIS A 73 -13.75 -7.01 -8.85
N HIS A 74 -12.85 -6.02 -8.90
CA HIS A 74 -12.06 -5.73 -10.09
C HIS A 74 -11.15 -6.89 -10.50
N TYR A 75 -10.40 -7.48 -9.55
CA TYR A 75 -9.48 -8.58 -9.86
C TYR A 75 -10.20 -9.93 -10.04
N SER A 76 -11.30 -10.19 -9.33
CA SER A 76 -12.09 -11.40 -9.56
C SER A 76 -12.70 -11.43 -10.96
N SER A 77 -13.07 -10.28 -11.54
CA SER A 77 -13.48 -10.20 -12.95
C SER A 77 -12.38 -10.60 -13.95
N GLN A 78 -11.13 -10.68 -13.48
CA GLN A 78 -9.95 -11.10 -14.23
C GLN A 78 -9.45 -12.51 -13.82
N ASN A 79 -10.22 -13.23 -12.99
CA ASN A 79 -9.83 -14.51 -12.37
C ASN A 79 -8.53 -14.43 -11.54
N ILE A 80 -8.27 -13.28 -10.92
CA ILE A 80 -7.12 -13.05 -10.06
C ILE A 80 -7.61 -12.89 -8.62
N GLU A 81 -7.05 -13.65 -7.69
CA GLU A 81 -7.29 -13.43 -6.27
C GLU A 81 -6.53 -12.18 -5.80
N ILE A 82 -7.25 -11.27 -5.16
CA ILE A 82 -6.67 -10.01 -4.72
C ILE A 82 -5.51 -10.20 -3.73
N ASP A 83 -5.57 -11.26 -2.91
CA ASP A 83 -4.53 -11.59 -1.94
C ASP A 83 -3.22 -12.00 -2.64
N GLU A 84 -3.27 -12.59 -3.83
CA GLU A 84 -2.07 -12.90 -4.64
C GLU A 84 -1.42 -11.63 -5.18
N VAL A 85 -2.22 -10.69 -5.69
CA VAL A 85 -1.74 -9.38 -6.16
C VAL A 85 -1.03 -8.64 -5.03
N PHE A 86 -1.60 -8.66 -3.83
CA PHE A 86 -0.99 -8.01 -2.68
C PHE A 86 0.25 -8.72 -2.18
N LYS A 87 0.29 -10.04 -2.21
CA LYS A 87 1.49 -10.79 -1.88
C LYS A 87 2.65 -10.37 -2.78
N TRP A 88 2.43 -10.29 -4.09
CA TRP A 88 3.44 -9.80 -5.03
C TRP A 88 3.90 -8.38 -4.73
N LYS A 89 2.95 -7.48 -4.39
CA LYS A 89 3.29 -6.10 -4.02
C LYS A 89 4.14 -6.05 -2.75
N ILE A 90 3.73 -6.75 -1.70
CA ILE A 90 4.47 -6.82 -0.42
C ILE A 90 5.87 -7.40 -0.64
N ASP A 91 5.99 -8.46 -1.43
CA ASP A 91 7.28 -9.11 -1.70
C ASP A 91 8.20 -8.20 -2.52
N ALA A 92 7.66 -7.44 -3.48
CA ALA A 92 8.42 -6.42 -4.20
C ALA A 92 8.94 -5.32 -3.26
N GLU A 93 8.10 -4.80 -2.37
CA GLU A 93 8.50 -3.78 -1.38
C GLU A 93 9.56 -4.30 -0.41
N LYS A 94 9.41 -5.53 0.08
CA LYS A 94 10.44 -6.19 0.92
C LYS A 94 11.76 -6.36 0.19
N ASN A 95 11.73 -6.81 -1.07
CA ASN A 95 12.94 -7.01 -1.85
C ASN A 95 13.67 -5.69 -2.10
N TYR A 96 12.93 -4.65 -2.50
CA TYR A 96 13.47 -3.30 -2.66
C TYR A 96 14.07 -2.79 -1.35
N PHE A 97 13.31 -2.90 -0.25
CA PHE A 97 13.78 -2.47 1.06
C PHE A 97 15.04 -3.21 1.47
N ASN A 98 15.11 -4.54 1.31
CA ASN A 98 16.29 -5.32 1.67
C ASN A 98 17.53 -4.95 0.85
N ALA A 99 17.37 -4.75 -0.45
CA ALA A 99 18.43 -4.34 -1.37
C ALA A 99 18.94 -2.91 -1.15
N SER A 100 18.13 -2.05 -0.50
CA SER A 100 18.48 -0.66 -0.25
C SER A 100 19.61 -0.50 0.78
N SER A 101 20.40 0.56 0.63
CA SER A 101 21.39 0.97 1.63
C SER A 101 20.74 1.38 2.96
N LYS A 102 21.54 1.44 4.03
CA LYS A 102 21.05 1.88 5.35
C LYS A 102 20.40 3.26 5.32
N ASN A 103 20.98 4.21 4.57
CA ASN A 103 20.45 5.56 4.47
C ASN A 103 19.13 5.61 3.68
N GLU A 104 19.04 4.88 2.57
CA GLU A 104 17.80 4.78 1.77
C GLU A 104 16.66 4.17 2.58
N LYS A 105 16.95 3.14 3.36
CA LYS A 105 15.98 2.53 4.28
C LYS A 105 15.45 3.54 5.31
N ILE A 106 16.33 4.34 5.93
CA ILE A 106 15.93 5.38 6.88
C ILE A 106 15.06 6.45 6.22
N VAL A 107 15.42 6.88 5.00
CA VAL A 107 14.62 7.85 4.23
C VAL A 107 13.24 7.29 3.88
N ALA A 108 13.17 6.04 3.42
CA ALA A 108 11.90 5.37 3.14
C ALA A 108 11.00 5.30 4.38
N CYS A 109 11.57 4.96 5.55
CA CYS A 109 10.84 4.94 6.81
C CYS A 109 10.35 6.33 7.24
N LYS A 110 11.16 7.38 7.07
CA LYS A 110 10.72 8.76 7.35
C LYS A 110 9.60 9.23 6.42
N ASN A 111 9.67 8.88 5.14
CA ASN A 111 8.64 9.23 4.17
C ASN A 111 7.31 8.52 4.47
N LEU A 112 7.36 7.26 4.89
CA LEU A 112 6.19 6.52 5.38
C LEU A 112 5.53 7.24 6.57
N LEU A 113 6.32 7.65 7.56
CA LEU A 113 5.88 8.43 8.71
C LEU A 113 5.11 9.69 8.29
N THR A 114 5.71 10.48 7.39
CA THR A 114 5.09 11.70 6.85
C THR A 114 3.79 11.38 6.11
N SER A 115 3.76 10.31 5.31
CA SER A 115 2.55 9.89 4.58
C SER A 115 1.43 9.50 5.54
N ILE A 116 1.68 8.62 6.51
CA ILE A 116 0.67 8.18 7.49
C ILE A 116 0.15 9.36 8.32
N THR A 117 1.03 10.31 8.67
CA THR A 117 0.67 11.48 9.48
C THR A 117 -0.14 12.51 8.69
N ASN A 118 0.21 12.77 7.43
CA ASN A 118 -0.43 13.80 6.61
C ASN A 118 -1.71 13.31 5.91
N SER A 119 -1.89 12.00 5.73
CA SER A 119 -3.10 11.41 5.14
C SER A 119 -4.37 11.63 5.98
N GLY A 120 -4.24 12.28 7.15
CA GLY A 120 -5.34 12.64 8.03
C GLY A 120 -5.66 14.14 8.10
N SER A 121 -5.21 14.94 7.12
CA SER A 121 -5.45 16.40 7.04
C SER A 121 -6.53 16.73 6.02
#